data_AF-A0AAV6HZS6-F1
#
_entry.id   AF-A0AAV6HZS6-F1
#
_cell.length_a   1.000
_cell.length_b   1.000
_cell.length_c   1.000
_cell.angle_alpha   90.00
_cell.angle_beta   90.00
_cell.angle_gamma   90.00
#
_symmetry.space_group_name_H-M   'P 1'
#
loop_
_entity.id
_entity.type
_entity.pdbx_description
1 polymer ?
#
loop_
_entity_poly.entity_id
_entity_poly.type
_entity_poly.pdbx_seq_one_letter_code
_entity_poly.pdbx_strand_id
1 'polypeptide(L)'
;MVQFGGEVVNSNPSGPHTATQMGSGHFASEGFGKASYFRNLQVVDSDNSLVPSSGLRVLADHPNCYNIQGGINSVWENYFYYGGPGQNDKCP
;
A
#
# COMPACT_ATOMS: atom_id res chain seq x y z
N MET A 1 9.70 7.44 13.52
CA MET A 1 9.41 6.95 12.14
C MET A 1 7.94 6.58 12.09
N VAL A 2 7.20 7.09 11.11
CA VAL A 2 5.78 6.73 10.91
C VAL A 2 5.71 5.78 9.72
N GLN A 3 4.93 4.71 9.85
CA GLN A 3 4.73 3.72 8.79
C GLN A 3 3.26 3.66 8.41
N PHE A 4 3.02 3.64 7.10
CA PHE A 4 1.71 3.43 6.49
C PHE A 4 1.80 2.19 5.62
N GLY A 5 0.75 1.38 5.59
CA GLY A 5 0.73 0.19 4.74
C GLY A 5 -0.26 -0.83 5.22
N GLY A 6 0.02 -2.08 4.88
CA GLY A 6 -0.74 -3.24 5.32
C GLY A 6 0.19 -4.45 5.42
N GLU A 7 -0.21 -5.40 6.25
CA GLU A 7 0.51 -6.66 6.44
C GLU A 7 -0.48 -7.80 6.20
N VAL A 8 -0.02 -8.82 5.48
CA VAL A 8 -0.76 -10.09 5.33
C VAL A 8 0.06 -11.17 5.99
N VAL A 9 -0.50 -11.80 7.01
CA VAL A 9 0.12 -12.91 7.72
C VAL A 9 -0.57 -14.20 7.31
N ASN A 10 0.21 -15.15 6.80
CA ASN A 10 -0.23 -16.53 6.57
C ASN A 10 0.59 -17.45 7.47
N SER A 11 -0.05 -18.08 8.45
CA SER A 11 0.60 -19.00 9.39
C SER A 11 0.66 -20.44 8.89
N ASN A 12 0.13 -20.74 7.70
CA ASN A 12 0.26 -22.04 7.09
C ASN A 12 1.65 -22.20 6.46
N PRO A 13 2.49 -23.13 6.94
CA PRO A 13 3.87 -23.26 6.47
C PRO A 13 4.00 -23.95 5.11
N SER A 14 2.92 -24.53 4.57
CA SER A 14 2.93 -25.27 3.33
C SER A 14 1.73 -24.96 2.44
N GLY A 15 1.92 -25.19 1.14
CA GLY A 15 0.91 -24.91 0.13
C GLY A 15 1.10 -23.56 -0.57
N PRO A 16 0.14 -23.18 -1.42
CA PRO A 16 0.20 -21.94 -2.17
C PRO A 16 0.19 -20.69 -1.28
N HIS A 17 0.56 -19.55 -1.85
CA HIS A 17 0.35 -18.27 -1.20
C HIS A 17 -1.15 -18.04 -0.91
N THR A 18 -1.43 -17.22 0.10
CA THR A 18 -2.82 -16.97 0.50
C THR A 18 -3.56 -16.16 -0.56
N ALA A 19 -4.83 -16.50 -0.80
CA ALA A 19 -5.75 -15.71 -1.62
C ALA A 19 -6.32 -14.48 -0.88
N THR A 20 -5.79 -14.15 0.30
CA THR A 20 -6.15 -12.92 1.04
C THR A 20 -5.81 -11.71 0.20
N GLN A 21 -6.81 -10.91 -0.15
CA GLN A 21 -6.61 -9.67 -0.88
C GLN A 21 -6.13 -8.54 0.03
N MET A 22 -5.23 -7.69 -0.46
CA MET A 22 -4.86 -6.44 0.20
C MET A 22 -5.57 -5.26 -0.46
N GLY A 23 -6.17 -4.38 0.34
CA GLY A 23 -6.94 -3.24 -0.16
C GLY A 23 -8.14 -3.72 -0.99
N SER A 24 -8.22 -3.28 -2.24
CA SER A 24 -9.28 -3.67 -3.18
C SER A 24 -8.99 -4.97 -3.93
N GLY A 25 -7.85 -5.63 -3.68
CA GLY A 25 -7.40 -6.80 -4.44
C GLY A 25 -6.75 -6.48 -5.78
N HIS A 26 -6.78 -5.21 -6.21
CA HIS A 26 -6.09 -4.73 -7.40
C HIS A 26 -4.67 -4.29 -7.10
N PHE A 27 -3.77 -4.45 -8.07
CA PHE A 27 -2.41 -3.94 -7.95
C PHE A 27 -2.40 -2.41 -7.98
N ALA A 28 -1.47 -1.80 -7.25
CA ALA A 28 -1.25 -0.36 -7.18
C ALA A 28 -1.10 0.30 -8.57
N SER A 29 -0.51 -0.42 -9.53
CA SER A 29 -0.33 0.02 -10.92
C SER A 29 -1.64 0.24 -11.68
N GLU A 30 -2.74 -0.36 -11.21
CA GLU A 30 -4.06 -0.15 -11.83
C GLU A 30 -4.66 1.22 -11.48
N GLY A 31 -4.16 1.89 -10.43
CA GLY A 31 -4.43 3.30 -10.14
C GLY A 31 -5.88 3.62 -9.76
N PHE A 32 -6.27 4.87 -10.02
CA PHE A 32 -7.54 5.44 -9.56
C PHE A 32 -8.76 4.66 -10.06
N GLY A 33 -9.72 4.43 -9.16
CA GLY A 33 -10.95 3.69 -9.46
C GLY A 33 -10.80 2.17 -9.41
N LYS A 34 -9.57 1.65 -9.20
CA LYS A 34 -9.29 0.23 -9.08
C LYS A 34 -8.50 -0.11 -7.82
N ALA A 35 -7.30 0.44 -7.69
CA ALA A 35 -6.42 0.21 -6.54
C ALA A 35 -6.88 1.02 -5.31
N SER A 36 -6.67 0.46 -4.12
CA SER A 36 -6.81 1.22 -2.88
C SER A 36 -5.73 2.28 -2.77
N TYR A 37 -6.03 3.37 -2.07
CA TYR A 37 -5.09 4.48 -1.90
C TYR A 37 -5.26 5.21 -0.59
N PHE A 38 -4.18 5.85 -0.18
CA PHE A 38 -4.20 6.95 0.78
C PHE A 38 -3.72 8.20 0.05
N ARG A 39 -4.37 9.34 0.30
CA ARG A 39 -4.02 10.64 -0.29
C ARG A 39 -4.01 11.70 0.79
N ASN A 40 -3.36 12.83 0.53
CA ASN A 40 -3.23 13.93 1.48
C ASN A 40 -2.62 13.45 2.82
N LEU A 41 -1.52 12.70 2.74
CA LEU A 41 -0.85 12.11 3.90
C LEU A 41 -0.29 13.20 4.82
N GLN A 42 -0.78 13.20 6.05
CA GLN A 42 -0.39 14.14 7.10
C GLN A 42 -0.21 13.38 8.43
N VAL A 43 0.64 13.91 9.29
CA VAL A 43 0.87 13.39 10.65
C VAL A 43 0.60 14.50 11.66
N VAL A 44 0.19 14.13 12.86
CA VAL A 44 0.00 15.09 13.95
C VAL A 44 1.31 15.22 14.72
N ASP A 45 1.78 16.45 14.92
CA ASP A 45 2.96 16.75 15.72
C ASP A 45 2.64 16.95 17.23
N SER A 46 3.66 17.28 18.02
CA SER A 46 3.52 17.52 19.47
C SER A 46 2.64 18.72 19.80
N ASP A 47 2.51 19.67 18.88
CA ASP A 47 1.71 20.89 19.03
C ASP A 47 0.27 20.67 18.54
N ASN A 48 -0.10 19.41 18.28
CA ASN A 48 -1.40 19.00 17.74
C ASN A 48 -1.73 19.65 16.39
N SER A 49 -0.69 19.93 15.59
CA SER A 49 -0.80 20.47 14.25
C SER A 49 -0.65 19.37 13.21
N LEU A 50 -1.38 19.50 12.09
CA LEU A 50 -1.23 18.60 10.95
C LEU A 50 -0.04 19.02 10.09
N VAL A 51 0.93 18.12 9.96
CA VAL A 51 2.16 18.32 9.18
C VAL A 51 2.15 17.39 7.97
N PRO A 52 2.32 17.91 6.74
CA PRO A 52 2.45 17.09 5.54
C PRO A 52 3.57 16.05 5.67
N SER A 53 3.25 14.80 5.38
CA SER A 53 4.26 13.74 5.32
C SER A 53 5.10 13.94 4.06
N SER A 54 6.36 14.34 4.22
CA SER A 54 7.32 14.50 3.12
C SER A 54 8.30 13.32 3.09
N GLY A 55 8.81 13.00 1.89
CA GLY A 55 9.83 11.96 1.74
C GLY A 55 9.31 10.52 1.88
N LEU A 56 8.08 10.25 1.43
CA LEU A 56 7.50 8.92 1.43
C LEU A 56 8.43 7.91 0.73
N ARG A 57 8.78 6.84 1.43
CA ARG A 57 9.48 5.68 0.86
C ARG A 57 8.52 4.52 0.79
N VAL A 58 8.45 3.88 -0.37
CA VAL A 58 7.60 2.72 -0.59
C VAL A 58 8.42 1.43 -0.48
N LEU A 59 7.84 0.42 0.14
CA LEU A 59 8.44 -0.89 0.33
C LEU A 59 7.35 -1.95 0.12
N ALA A 60 7.68 -3.00 -0.62
CA ALA A 60 6.87 -4.20 -0.74
C ALA A 60 7.81 -5.42 -0.68
N ASP A 61 7.57 -6.30 0.28
CA ASP A 61 8.38 -7.51 0.45
C ASP A 61 8.13 -8.51 -0.70
N HIS A 62 6.88 -8.58 -1.17
CA HIS A 62 6.44 -9.49 -2.23
C HIS A 62 5.64 -8.75 -3.32
N PRO A 63 6.30 -7.95 -4.18
CA PRO A 63 5.63 -7.07 -5.15
C PRO A 63 4.75 -7.81 -6.19
N ASN A 64 4.99 -9.11 -6.40
CA ASN A 64 4.16 -9.92 -7.29
C ASN A 64 2.83 -10.37 -6.65
N CYS A 65 2.72 -10.30 -5.31
CA CYS A 65 1.51 -10.67 -4.56
C CYS A 65 0.74 -9.41 -4.17
N TYR A 66 1.47 -8.42 -3.65
CA TYR A 66 0.98 -7.11 -3.23
C TYR A 66 2.04 -6.06 -3.56
N ASN A 67 1.64 -4.96 -4.20
CA ASN A 67 2.57 -3.86 -4.49
C ASN A 67 2.04 -2.52 -3.99
N ILE A 68 2.93 -1.54 -4.02
CA ILE A 68 2.68 -0.17 -3.60
C ILE A 68 3.36 0.78 -4.58
N GLN A 69 2.69 1.89 -4.91
CA GLN A 69 3.23 2.94 -5.78
C GLN A 69 2.88 4.31 -5.21
N GLY A 70 3.91 5.06 -4.81
CA GLY A 70 3.78 6.41 -4.28
C GLY A 70 3.90 7.49 -5.35
N GLY A 71 3.36 8.67 -5.05
CA GLY A 71 3.51 9.85 -5.89
C GLY A 71 3.20 11.13 -5.13
N ILE A 72 3.53 12.26 -5.76
CA ILE A 72 3.18 13.59 -5.28
C ILE A 72 2.66 14.44 -6.45
N ASN A 73 1.50 15.08 -6.27
CA ASN A 73 0.98 16.07 -7.22
C ASN A 73 0.07 17.07 -6.51
N SER A 74 -0.30 18.16 -7.19
CA SER A 74 -1.10 19.26 -6.61
C SER A 74 -2.56 18.94 -6.29
N VAL A 75 -3.06 17.77 -6.69
CA VAL A 75 -4.46 17.36 -6.47
C VAL A 75 -4.56 16.32 -5.35
N TRP A 76 -3.57 15.43 -5.28
CA TRP A 76 -3.53 14.30 -4.34
C TRP A 76 -2.55 14.52 -3.18
N GLU A 77 -1.73 15.58 -3.26
CA GLU A 77 -0.60 15.84 -2.37
C GLU A 77 0.31 14.60 -2.31
N ASN A 78 0.91 14.28 -1.16
CA ASN A 78 1.56 12.98 -0.99
C ASN A 78 0.51 11.87 -0.91
N TYR A 79 0.63 10.88 -1.79
CA TYR A 79 -0.27 9.75 -1.89
C TYR A 79 0.48 8.46 -2.22
N PHE A 80 -0.18 7.33 -1.99
CA PHE A 80 0.22 6.06 -2.57
C PHE A 80 -1.00 5.19 -2.88
N TYR A 81 -0.87 4.42 -3.96
CA TYR A 81 -1.72 3.27 -4.24
C TYR A 81 -1.10 2.02 -3.63
N TYR A 82 -1.93 1.10 -3.15
CA TYR A 82 -1.49 -0.18 -2.61
C TYR A 82 -2.55 -1.25 -2.88
N GLY A 83 -2.10 -2.50 -2.91
CA GLY A 83 -2.99 -3.65 -2.96
C GLY A 83 -2.40 -4.81 -3.75
N GLY A 84 -3.23 -5.82 -3.91
CA GLY A 84 -2.92 -6.98 -4.72
C GLY A 84 -3.82 -8.16 -4.37
N PRO A 85 -3.95 -9.13 -5.28
CA PRO A 85 -4.88 -10.24 -5.11
C PRO A 85 -4.39 -11.28 -4.10
N GLY A 86 -3.12 -11.19 -3.65
CA GLY A 86 -2.45 -12.28 -2.97
C GLY A 86 -2.07 -13.34 -3.99
N GLN A 87 -2.66 -14.52 -3.87
CA GLN A 87 -2.41 -15.64 -4.78
C GLN A 87 -2.77 -15.29 -6.24
N ASN A 88 -1.82 -15.49 -7.16
CA ASN A 88 -1.98 -15.32 -8.60
C ASN A 88 -0.88 -16.04 -9.39
N ASP A 89 -0.91 -16.03 -10.73
CA ASP A 89 0.07 -16.73 -11.57
C ASP A 89 1.55 -16.33 -11.30
N LYS A 90 1.79 -15.10 -10.82
CA LYS A 90 3.12 -14.59 -10.45
C LYS A 90 3.43 -14.71 -8.96
N CYS A 91 2.46 -15.14 -8.17
CA CYS A 91 2.55 -15.39 -6.74
C CYS A 91 1.72 -16.63 -6.37
N PRO A 92 2.23 -17.84 -6.69
CA PRO A 92 1.47 -19.08 -6.55
C PRO A 92 1.22 -19.48 -5.11
#